data_AF-X0SHP0-F1
#
_entry.id   AF-X0SHP0-F1
#
_cell.length_a   1.000
_cell.length_b   1.000
_cell.length_c   1.000
_cell.angle_alpha   90.00
_cell.angle_beta   90.00
_cell.angle_gamma   90.00
#
_symmetry.space_group_name_H-M   'P 1'
#
loop_
_entity.id
_entity.type
_entity.pdbx_description
1 polymer ?
#
loop_
_entity_poly.entity_id
_entity_poly.type
_entity_poly.pdbx_seq_one_letter_code
_entity_poly.pdbx_strand_id
1 'polypeptide(L)'
;LVATMDLLQKQGAVDIYACCTHPVLSGPAVERIEQSPTRELVVTDTIPLPVEKHLPKITVLSLAPLLGEAIQRIHTGHSVGELFQ
;
A
#
# COMPACT_ATOMS: atom_id res chain seq x y z
N LEU A 1 1.29 0.21 13.36
CA LEU A 1 0.94 -0.84 12.39
C LEU A 1 1.08 -2.23 13.02
N VAL A 2 2.30 -2.76 13.21
CA VAL A 2 2.50 -4.14 13.72
C VAL A 2 1.83 -4.41 15.07
N ALA A 3 2.04 -3.55 16.08
CA ALA A 3 1.41 -3.74 17.39
C ALA A 3 -0.14 -3.81 17.32
N THR A 4 -0.74 -3.11 16.36
CA THR A 4 -2.19 -3.17 16.10
C THR A 4 -2.58 -4.52 15.51
N MET A 5 -1.78 -5.07 14.58
CA MET A 5 -1.99 -6.39 14.00
C MET A 5 -1.90 -7.49 15.08
N ASP A 6 -0.90 -7.40 15.97
CA ASP A 6 -0.76 -8.35 17.08
C ASP A 6 -1.97 -8.29 18.03
N LEU A 7 -2.51 -7.10 18.29
CA LEU A 7 -3.71 -6.94 19.09
C LEU A 7 -4.93 -7.57 18.40
N LEU A 8 -5.13 -7.31 17.10
CA LEU A 8 -6.22 -7.89 16.33
C LEU A 8 -6.15 -9.43 16.33
N GLN A 9 -4.96 -10.00 16.16
CA GLN A 9 -4.76 -11.44 16.21
C GLN A 9 -5.12 -12.00 17.59
N LYS A 10 -4.70 -11.34 18.68
CA LYS A 10 -5.06 -11.72 20.06
C LYS A 10 -6.56 -11.65 20.33
N GLN A 11 -7.27 -10.75 19.66
CA GLN A 11 -8.74 -10.62 19.73
C GLN A 11 -9.48 -11.59 18.82
N GLY A 12 -8.77 -12.50 18.13
CA GLY A 12 -9.37 -13.56 17.32
C GLY A 12 -9.61 -13.20 15.85
N ALA A 13 -8.96 -12.15 15.32
CA ALA A 13 -8.98 -11.89 13.88
C ALA A 13 -8.38 -13.08 13.10
N VAL A 14 -9.14 -13.61 12.14
CA VAL A 14 -8.74 -14.78 11.33
C VAL A 14 -7.68 -14.40 10.29
N ASP A 15 -7.92 -13.29 9.59
CA ASP A 15 -6.98 -12.73 8.62
C ASP A 15 -6.82 -11.24 8.86
N ILE A 16 -5.59 -10.75 8.70
CA ILE A 16 -5.24 -9.34 8.88
C ILE A 16 -4.63 -8.83 7.59
N TYR A 17 -5.25 -7.81 7.03
CA TYR A 17 -4.78 -7.08 5.86
C TYR A 17 -4.46 -5.65 6.25
N ALA A 18 -3.44 -5.07 5.65
CA ALA A 18 -3.14 -3.66 5.78
C ALA A 18 -2.91 -3.03 4.42
N CYS A 19 -3.17 -1.73 4.31
CA CYS A 19 -2.85 -0.99 3.11
C CYS A 19 -2.33 0.41 3.42
N CYS A 20 -1.49 0.94 2.55
CA CYS A 20 -1.11 2.35 2.56
C CYS A 20 -0.78 2.85 1.16
N THR A 21 -0.94 4.15 0.93
CA THR A 21 -0.55 4.75 -0.35
C THR A 21 0.98 4.74 -0.50
N HIS A 22 1.72 5.14 0.54
CA HIS A 22 3.15 5.44 0.44
C HIS A 22 4.02 4.41 1.19
N PRO A 23 4.72 3.50 0.48
CA PRO A 23 5.54 2.47 1.11
C PRO A 23 6.95 2.96 1.46
N VAL A 24 7.08 3.92 2.38
CA VAL A 24 8.40 4.42 2.81
C VAL A 24 9.28 3.30 3.38
N LEU A 25 8.68 2.40 4.18
CA LEU A 25 9.26 1.17 4.73
C LEU A 25 10.75 1.36 5.15
N SER A 26 10.98 2.31 6.05
CA SER A 26 12.32 2.70 6.50
C SER A 26 12.83 1.85 7.66
N GLY A 27 14.15 1.74 7.77
CA GLY A 27 14.81 0.97 8.82
C GLY A 27 14.27 -0.46 8.88
N PRO A 28 13.90 -0.98 10.08
CA PRO A 28 13.51 -2.37 10.26
C PRO A 28 12.05 -2.67 9.84
N ALA A 29 11.46 -1.83 8.98
CA ALA A 29 10.04 -1.93 8.67
C ALA A 29 9.70 -3.21 7.90
N VAL A 30 10.56 -3.62 6.97
CA VAL A 30 10.34 -4.82 6.13
C VAL A 30 10.38 -6.07 7.00
N GLU A 31 11.41 -6.20 7.85
CA GLU A 31 11.58 -7.31 8.78
C GLU A 31 10.40 -7.41 9.76
N ARG A 32 9.93 -6.26 10.25
CA ARG A 32 8.75 -6.20 11.13
C ARG A 32 7.47 -6.65 10.43
N ILE A 33 7.28 -6.31 9.16
CA ILE A 33 6.12 -6.76 8.38
C ILE A 33 6.21 -8.24 8.08
N GLU A 34 7.39 -8.75 7.72
CA GLU A 34 7.63 -10.17 7.47
C GLU A 34 7.26 -11.01 8.71
N GLN A 35 7.69 -10.57 9.89
CA GLN A 35 7.43 -11.21 11.18
C GLN A 35 6.00 -10.96 11.73
N SER A 36 5.25 -10.03 11.14
CA SER A 36 3.91 -9.68 11.61
C SER A 36 2.87 -10.75 11.24
N PRO A 37 1.72 -10.78 11.94
CA PRO A 37 0.62 -11.69 11.63
C PRO A 37 -0.22 -11.25 10.42
N THR A 38 0.21 -10.21 9.70
CA THR A 38 -0.46 -9.80 8.46
C THR A 38 -0.34 -10.86 7.39
N ARG A 39 -1.48 -11.10 6.73
CA ARG A 39 -1.58 -11.93 5.54
C ARG A 39 -1.04 -11.19 4.31
N GLU A 40 -1.43 -9.95 4.13
CA GLU A 40 -0.99 -9.12 3.00
C GLU A 40 -0.97 -7.62 3.34
N LEU A 41 0.09 -6.95 2.89
CA LEU A 41 0.25 -5.51 2.90
C LEU A 41 0.14 -4.98 1.46
N VAL A 42 -0.95 -4.29 1.15
CA VAL A 42 -1.19 -3.68 -0.16
C VAL A 42 -0.67 -2.25 -0.17
N VAL A 43 0.26 -1.93 -1.06
CA VAL A 43 0.83 -0.58 -1.20
C VAL A 43 0.70 -0.09 -2.63
N THR A 44 0.96 1.19 -2.86
CA THR A 44 1.06 1.71 -4.24
C THR A 44 2.50 1.97 -4.64
N ASP A 45 2.77 2.04 -5.94
CA ASP A 45 4.07 2.38 -6.52
C ASP A 45 4.45 3.88 -6.43
N THR A 46 3.79 4.66 -5.56
CA THR A 46 4.14 6.09 -5.32
C THR A 46 5.56 6.30 -4.79
N ILE A 47 6.15 5.28 -4.17
CA ILE A 47 7.57 5.24 -3.83
C ILE A 47 8.13 3.95 -4.43
N PRO A 48 9.19 4.03 -5.25
CA PRO A 48 9.84 2.83 -5.79
C PRO A 48 10.29 1.91 -4.67
N LEU A 49 9.84 0.65 -4.71
CA LEU A 49 10.23 -0.36 -3.74
C LEU A 49 11.45 -1.13 -4.29
N PRO A 50 12.65 -0.96 -3.70
CA PRO A 50 13.84 -1.65 -4.18
C PRO A 50 13.74 -3.15 -3.88
N VAL A 51 14.46 -3.96 -4.64
CA VAL A 51 14.30 -5.43 -4.67
C VAL A 51 14.52 -6.06 -3.29
N GLU A 52 15.45 -5.52 -2.49
CA GLU A 52 15.73 -5.98 -1.13
C GLU A 52 14.56 -5.79 -0.14
N LYS A 53 13.56 -4.96 -0.49
CA LYS A 53 12.35 -4.75 0.31
C LYS A 53 11.14 -5.53 -0.21
N HIS A 54 11.31 -6.35 -1.25
CA HIS A 54 10.24 -7.18 -1.78
C HIS A 54 9.99 -8.35 -0.83
N LEU A 55 8.74 -8.51 -0.41
CA LEU A 55 8.28 -9.63 0.40
C LEU A 55 7.11 -10.30 -0.31
N PRO A 56 6.94 -11.62 -0.19
CA PRO A 56 5.76 -12.32 -0.72
C PRO A 56 4.43 -11.79 -0.15
N LYS A 57 4.47 -11.18 1.05
CA LYS A 57 3.32 -10.57 1.72
C LYS A 57 3.04 -9.14 1.29
N ILE A 58 3.86 -8.53 0.42
CA ILE A 58 3.67 -7.15 -0.06
C ILE A 58 3.19 -7.17 -1.50
N THR A 59 2.02 -6.60 -1.73
CA THR A 59 1.46 -6.40 -3.08
C THR A 59 1.55 -4.93 -3.44
N VAL A 60 2.13 -4.63 -4.60
CA VAL A 60 2.26 -3.27 -5.12
C VAL A 60 1.23 -3.05 -6.23
N LEU A 61 0.33 -2.09 -6.03
CA LEU A 61 -0.64 -1.65 -7.03
C LEU A 61 -0.12 -0.41 -7.76
N SER A 62 -0.28 -0.36 -9.07
CA SER A 62 0.16 0.80 -9.82
C SER A 62 -0.83 1.96 -9.73
N LEU A 63 -0.32 3.15 -9.43
CA LEU A 63 -1.04 4.41 -9.45
C LEU A 63 -0.95 5.11 -10.82
N ALA A 64 -0.13 4.57 -11.74
CA ALA A 64 0.11 5.15 -13.06
C ALA A 64 -1.17 5.43 -13.88
N PRO A 65 -2.18 4.52 -13.94
CA PRO A 65 -3.42 4.80 -14.67
C PRO A 65 -4.17 6.00 -14.10
N LEU A 66 -4.22 6.12 -12.76
CA LEU A 66 -4.90 7.21 -12.07
C LEU A 66 -4.18 8.56 -12.31
N LEU A 67 -2.86 8.57 -12.25
CA LEU A 67 -2.06 9.77 -12.55
C LEU A 67 -2.17 10.17 -14.03
N GLY A 68 -2.14 9.20 -14.94
CA GLY A 68 -2.29 9.45 -16.39
C GLY A 68 -3.62 10.11 -16.73
N GLU A 69 -4.71 9.59 -16.19
CA GLU A 69 -6.05 10.14 -16.38
C GLU A 69 -6.18 11.55 -15.77
N ALA A 70 -5.61 11.77 -14.58
CA ALA A 70 -5.60 13.10 -13.96
C ALA A 70 -4.87 14.13 -14.84
N ILE A 71 -3.69 13.79 -15.37
CA ILE A 71 -2.93 14.64 -16.29
C ILE A 71 -3.74 14.94 -17.56
N GLN A 72 -4.35 13.91 -18.16
CA GLN A 72 -5.17 14.05 -19.36
C GLN A 72 -6.35 15.00 -19.14
N ARG A 73 -7.07 14.87 -18.02
CA ARG A 73 -8.21 15.73 -17.67
C ARG A 73 -7.78 17.19 -17.46
N ILE A 74 -6.70 17.41 -16.72
CA ILE A 74 -6.14 18.76 -16.51
C ILE A 74 -5.78 19.40 -17.86
N HIS A 75 -5.12 18.65 -18.73
CA HIS A 75 -4.70 19.15 -20.05
C HIS A 75 -5.89 19.47 -20.97
N THR A 76 -6.96 18.67 -20.90
CA THR A 76 -8.14 18.78 -21.79
C THR A 76 -9.28 19.63 -21.21
N GLY A 77 -9.12 20.16 -19.98
CA GLY A 77 -10.16 20.97 -19.33
C GLY A 77 -11.35 20.17 -18.79
N HIS A 78 -11.21 18.85 -18.63
CA HIS A 78 -12.23 18.00 -18.03
C HIS A 78 -12.16 18.01 -16.49
N SER A 79 -13.29 17.70 -15.84
CA SER A 79 -13.36 17.64 -14.37
C SER A 79 -12.48 16.52 -13.82
N VAL A 80 -11.54 16.86 -12.94
CA VAL A 80 -10.76 15.87 -12.16
C VAL A 80 -11.62 15.22 -11.07
N GLY A 81 -12.66 15.89 -10.57
CA GLY A 81 -13.52 15.35 -9.50
C GLY A 81 -14.26 14.07 -9.92
N GLU A 82 -14.58 13.93 -11.20
CA GLU A 82 -15.20 12.73 -11.77
C GLU A 82 -14.30 11.49 -11.73
N LEU A 83 -12.99 11.67 -11.56
CA LEU A 83 -12.03 10.56 -11.45
C LEU A 83 -12.21 9.73 -10.17
N PHE A 84 -12.86 10.30 -9.15
CA PHE A 84 -12.97 9.73 -7.81
C PHE A 84 -14.42 9.43 -7.39
N GLN A 85 -15.37 9.44 -8.33
CA GLN A 85 -16.76 9.07 -8.09
C GLN A 85 -17.02 7.58 -8.27
#